data_AF-A0A8T5LZK6-F1
#
_entry.id   AF-A0A8T5LZK6-F1
#
_cell.length_a   1.000
_cell.length_b   1.000
_cell.length_c   1.000
_cell.angle_alpha   90.00
_cell.angle_beta   90.00
_cell.angle_gamma   90.00
#
_symmetry.space_group_name_H-M   'P 1'
#
loop_
_entity.id
_entity.type
_entity.pdbx_description
1 polymer ?
#
loop_
_entity_poly.entity_id
_entity_poly.type
_entity_poly.pdbx_seq_one_letter_code
_entity_poly.pdbx_strand_id
1 'polypeptide(L)'
;MKKGREVIGFIFLVIAIIGITSYFAISAPCDPENDLDLCYNQFLLSSDAGFGAAEICGECYKCGAADGVCPELFKNGTEPEIGNCSRCNDPDCNATIYGFVYEASDICPPGICGGIDRAKVTVVPQNPTVPSAETITEPDGSYILEGVPTGWVAISASKIGYDTYINETILTAGDNTEFDFYLPNASCDENCADYFGRCNMDCEGINGCEFNTDPATGFPGIDILCHQRRFGESVIYEQTDTDTTVVECCRGDGSSVESRPPAQPRGEMPNLLQTEIPVIYNGRAAVLVIAVW
;
A
#
# COMPACT_ATOMS: atom_id res chain seq x y z
N MET A 1 71.45 -42.67 50.23
CA MET A 1 71.19 -42.17 48.87
C MET A 1 69.68 -42.07 48.66
N LYS A 2 69.07 -40.94 49.02
CA LYS A 2 67.65 -40.62 48.80
C LYS A 2 67.56 -39.10 48.69
N LYS A 3 67.63 -38.56 47.47
CA LYS A 3 67.32 -37.17 47.11
C LYS A 3 67.46 -37.05 45.60
N GLY A 4 66.34 -36.92 44.90
CA GLY A 4 66.35 -36.78 43.44
C GLY A 4 65.10 -37.34 42.77
N ARG A 5 63.91 -36.94 43.22
CA ARG A 5 62.67 -37.31 42.55
C ARG A 5 61.46 -36.44 42.91
N GLU A 6 61.63 -35.12 43.03
CA GLU A 6 60.49 -34.20 43.25
C GLU A 6 60.50 -32.93 42.38
N VAL A 7 61.55 -32.68 41.58
CA VAL A 7 61.67 -31.39 40.87
C VAL A 7 61.02 -31.39 39.47
N ILE A 8 60.68 -32.56 38.90
CA ILE A 8 60.18 -32.65 37.51
C ILE A 8 58.66 -32.42 37.41
N GLY A 9 57.90 -32.59 38.49
CA GLY A 9 56.43 -32.43 38.47
C GLY A 9 55.95 -30.98 38.44
N PHE A 10 56.73 -30.02 38.95
CA PHE A 10 56.30 -28.63 39.06
C PHE A 10 56.48 -27.82 37.77
N ILE A 11 57.41 -28.21 36.89
CA ILE A 11 57.68 -27.49 35.64
C ILE A 11 56.59 -27.75 34.58
N PHE A 12 55.97 -28.93 34.57
CA PHE A 12 54.88 -29.24 33.64
C PHE A 12 53.55 -28.55 34.01
N LEU A 13 53.31 -28.24 35.29
CA LEU A 13 52.07 -27.57 35.71
C LEU A 13 52.06 -26.08 35.32
N VAL A 14 53.23 -25.41 35.30
CA VAL A 14 53.32 -23.98 34.96
C VAL A 14 53.17 -23.74 33.44
N ILE A 15 53.61 -24.69 32.60
CA ILE A 15 53.48 -24.56 31.14
C ILE A 15 52.02 -24.79 30.69
N ALA A 16 51.25 -25.62 31.41
CA ALA A 16 49.83 -25.84 31.11
C ALA A 16 48.94 -24.65 31.47
N ILE A 17 49.33 -23.82 32.44
CA ILE A 17 48.55 -22.63 32.84
C ILE A 17 48.84 -21.43 31.93
N ILE A 18 50.03 -21.33 31.34
CA ILE A 18 50.38 -20.23 30.43
C ILE A 18 49.83 -20.47 29.01
N GLY A 19 49.58 -21.72 28.61
CA GLY A 19 49.08 -22.08 27.27
C GLY A 19 47.59 -21.89 27.00
N ILE A 20 46.77 -21.52 28.00
CA ILE A 20 45.30 -21.32 27.87
C ILE A 20 44.93 -19.82 27.91
N THR A 21 45.90 -18.90 27.82
CA THR A 21 45.62 -17.45 27.67
C THR A 21 45.57 -16.99 26.22
N SER A 22 45.47 -17.93 25.28
CA SER A 22 45.26 -17.65 23.86
C SER A 22 43.86 -17.08 23.64
N TYR A 23 43.79 -15.75 23.54
CA TYR A 23 42.84 -15.02 22.70
C TYR A 23 41.36 -15.39 22.85
N PHE A 24 40.75 -15.02 23.97
CA PHE A 24 39.41 -14.44 23.88
C PHE A 24 39.62 -12.93 23.72
N ALA A 25 39.77 -12.47 22.47
CA ALA A 25 39.48 -11.08 22.16
C ALA A 25 37.97 -10.92 22.40
N ILE A 26 37.61 -10.49 23.60
CA ILE A 26 36.28 -9.96 23.86
C ILE A 26 36.25 -8.69 22.99
N SER A 27 35.63 -8.78 21.81
CA SER A 27 35.27 -7.60 21.05
C SER A 27 34.52 -6.70 22.01
N ALA A 28 35.02 -5.48 22.24
CA ALA A 28 34.31 -4.52 23.06
C ALA A 28 32.88 -4.39 22.50
N PRO A 29 31.84 -4.38 23.35
CA PRO A 29 30.50 -4.07 22.88
C PRO A 29 30.56 -2.71 22.16
N CYS A 30 30.01 -2.66 20.95
CA CYS A 30 30.01 -1.44 20.13
C CYS A 30 29.41 -0.30 20.96
N ASP A 31 30.12 0.82 21.04
CA ASP A 31 29.68 2.02 21.74
C ASP A 31 29.05 2.98 20.72
N PRO A 32 27.70 2.99 20.58
CA PRO A 32 27.03 3.76 19.54
C PRO A 32 27.15 5.28 19.71
N GLU A 33 27.60 5.78 20.87
CA GLU A 33 27.74 7.22 21.11
C GLU A 33 29.07 7.80 20.58
N ASN A 34 30.07 6.96 20.29
CA ASN A 34 31.43 7.42 19.93
C ASN A 34 31.87 7.12 18.49
N ASP A 35 31.04 6.44 17.69
CA ASP A 35 31.42 5.89 16.36
C ASP A 35 30.49 6.39 15.23
N LEU A 36 30.23 7.71 15.18
CA LEU A 36 29.20 8.31 14.31
C LEU A 36 29.70 8.91 12.98
N ASP A 37 30.95 8.69 12.56
CA ASP A 37 31.57 9.59 11.55
C ASP A 37 32.33 8.93 10.37
N LEU A 38 32.26 7.60 10.17
CA LEU A 38 33.00 6.96 9.07
C LEU A 38 32.19 6.86 7.77
N CYS A 39 30.87 6.64 7.82
CA CYS A 39 30.08 6.48 6.59
C CYS A 39 29.69 7.79 5.90
N TYR A 40 29.66 8.93 6.61
CA TYR A 40 29.20 10.21 6.06
C TYR A 40 30.09 10.72 4.90
N ASN A 41 31.41 10.46 4.96
CA ASN A 41 32.37 10.99 3.98
C ASN A 41 32.65 10.07 2.78
N GLN A 42 32.27 8.78 2.82
CA GLN A 42 32.53 7.87 1.69
C GLN A 42 31.42 7.86 0.62
N PHE A 43 30.21 8.34 0.94
CA PHE A 43 29.03 8.17 0.08
C PHE A 43 28.50 9.44 -0.57
N LEU A 44 29.10 10.60 -0.30
CA LEU A 44 28.72 11.88 -0.92
C LEU A 44 29.11 12.02 -2.42
N LEU A 45 29.66 10.98 -3.05
CA LEU A 45 30.18 11.05 -4.43
C LEU A 45 29.44 10.18 -5.46
N SER A 46 28.34 9.51 -5.12
CA SER A 46 27.51 8.81 -6.11
C SER A 46 26.01 8.99 -5.82
N SER A 47 25.53 10.22 -5.92
CA SER A 47 24.14 10.60 -5.65
C SER A 47 23.13 10.25 -6.75
N ASP A 48 23.50 9.47 -7.77
CA ASP A 48 22.58 9.19 -8.89
C ASP A 48 21.72 7.93 -8.69
N ALA A 49 21.93 7.15 -7.62
CA ALA A 49 21.13 5.97 -7.33
C ALA A 49 20.58 5.88 -5.88
N GLY A 50 20.84 6.89 -5.04
CA GLY A 50 20.09 7.15 -3.80
C GLY A 50 19.53 5.95 -3.02
N PHE A 51 20.39 5.11 -2.47
CA PHE A 51 20.02 4.18 -1.39
C PHE A 51 21.04 4.44 -0.27
N GLY A 52 20.59 4.84 0.92
CA GLY A 52 21.44 5.33 2.00
C GLY A 52 22.53 4.36 2.47
N ALA A 53 23.39 4.76 3.41
CA ALA A 53 24.33 3.85 4.05
C ALA A 53 24.10 3.86 5.58
N ALA A 54 24.16 2.70 6.21
CA ALA A 54 24.11 2.54 7.66
C ALA A 54 25.50 2.14 8.18
N GLU A 55 25.98 2.81 9.23
CA GLU A 55 27.16 2.37 9.97
C GLU A 55 26.71 1.45 11.11
N ILE A 56 27.16 0.20 11.12
CA ILE A 56 26.91 -0.74 12.21
C ILE A 56 28.27 -1.22 12.71
N CYS A 57 28.62 -0.87 13.95
CA CYS A 57 29.88 -1.25 14.60
C CYS A 57 31.14 -0.93 13.77
N GLY A 58 31.18 0.25 13.12
CA GLY A 58 32.31 0.70 12.31
C GLY A 58 32.39 0.11 10.90
N GLU A 59 31.41 -0.70 10.48
CA GLU A 59 31.26 -1.15 9.10
C GLU A 59 30.12 -0.40 8.40
N CYS A 60 30.36 0.05 7.16
CA CYS A 60 29.35 0.72 6.34
C CYS A 60 28.60 -0.29 5.47
N TYR A 61 27.28 -0.40 5.68
CA TYR A 61 26.37 -1.17 4.85
C TYR A 61 25.64 -0.23 3.89
N LYS A 62 25.62 -0.58 2.60
CA LYS A 62 24.85 0.16 1.59
C LYS A 62 23.41 -0.37 1.60
N CYS A 63 22.42 0.50 1.66
CA CYS A 63 21.03 0.14 1.38
C CYS A 63 20.90 -0.14 -0.13
N GLY A 64 19.97 -1.00 -0.54
CA GLY A 64 19.63 -1.18 -1.97
C GLY A 64 20.67 -1.93 -2.81
N ALA A 65 21.65 -2.57 -2.20
CA ALA A 65 22.31 -3.74 -2.80
C ALA A 65 21.49 -5.00 -2.43
N ALA A 66 21.55 -6.07 -3.22
CA ALA A 66 20.80 -7.33 -2.97
C ALA A 66 21.26 -8.12 -1.72
N ASP A 67 22.04 -7.47 -0.86
CA ASP A 67 22.59 -7.91 0.43
C ASP A 67 22.66 -6.74 1.43
N GLY A 68 21.98 -5.63 1.12
CA GLY A 68 22.07 -4.37 1.83
C GLY A 68 21.22 -4.35 3.08
N VAL A 69 21.86 -4.22 4.23
CA VAL A 69 21.18 -4.05 5.51
C VAL A 69 20.46 -2.70 5.53
N CYS A 70 19.11 -2.68 5.52
CA CYS A 70 18.38 -1.42 5.65
C CYS A 70 18.51 -0.90 7.10
N PRO A 71 18.82 0.38 7.33
CA PRO A 71 18.92 0.96 8.66
C PRO A 71 17.62 0.82 9.47
N GLU A 72 16.48 0.75 8.79
CA GLU A 72 15.15 0.53 9.39
C GLU A 72 14.89 -0.91 9.85
N LEU A 73 15.79 -1.85 9.56
CA LEU A 73 15.79 -3.18 10.18
C LEU A 73 16.41 -3.18 11.58
N PHE A 74 16.98 -2.06 12.06
CA PHE A 74 17.71 -2.00 13.33
C PHE A 74 17.28 -0.80 14.18
N LYS A 75 16.84 -1.07 15.40
CA LYS A 75 16.44 -0.04 16.37
C LYS A 75 17.61 0.82 16.83
N ASN A 76 18.80 0.21 16.93
CA ASN A 76 20.02 0.83 17.46
C ASN A 76 21.30 0.18 16.89
N GLY A 77 21.27 -0.21 15.60
CA GLY A 77 22.39 -0.87 14.91
C GLY A 77 22.70 -2.30 15.37
N THR A 78 22.17 -2.75 16.51
CA THR A 78 22.44 -4.10 17.05
C THR A 78 21.17 -4.88 17.41
N GLU A 79 20.09 -4.19 17.76
CA GLU A 79 18.77 -4.80 17.94
C GLU A 79 17.98 -4.73 16.63
N PRO A 80 17.60 -5.87 16.03
CA PRO A 80 16.72 -5.86 14.88
C PRO A 80 15.35 -5.28 15.29
N GLU A 81 14.91 -4.22 14.60
CA GLU A 81 13.55 -3.71 14.68
C GLU A 81 12.75 -4.33 13.53
N ILE A 82 11.53 -4.75 13.85
CA ILE A 82 10.57 -5.40 12.95
C ILE A 82 10.42 -4.52 11.70
N GLY A 83 11.06 -4.98 10.62
CA GLY A 83 11.40 -4.25 9.41
C GLY A 83 10.19 -3.71 8.65
N ASN A 84 9.90 -2.44 8.90
CA ASN A 84 8.92 -1.67 8.15
C ASN A 84 9.68 -0.85 7.11
N CYS A 85 9.81 -1.38 5.90
CA CYS A 85 10.58 -0.73 4.84
C CYS A 85 9.76 0.29 4.04
N SER A 86 8.77 0.94 4.67
CA SER A 86 7.90 1.90 4.00
C SER A 86 8.63 3.16 3.49
N ARG A 87 9.91 3.34 3.86
CA ARG A 87 10.73 4.50 3.49
C ARG A 87 11.77 4.20 2.42
N CYS A 88 12.19 2.95 2.22
CA CYS A 88 13.09 2.58 1.12
C CYS A 88 12.58 1.40 0.30
N ASN A 89 12.76 1.50 -1.03
CA ASN A 89 12.46 0.41 -1.95
C ASN A 89 13.62 -0.59 -1.95
N ASP A 90 13.63 -1.51 -0.98
CA ASP A 90 14.65 -2.56 -0.88
C ASP A 90 14.10 -3.90 -1.41
N PRO A 91 14.82 -4.59 -2.33
CA PRO A 91 14.42 -5.89 -2.86
C PRO A 91 14.18 -6.98 -1.80
N ASP A 92 14.88 -6.92 -0.67
CA ASP A 92 14.80 -7.91 0.41
C ASP A 92 13.67 -7.61 1.40
N CYS A 93 13.04 -6.44 1.29
CA CYS A 93 11.93 -6.00 2.12
C CYS A 93 10.57 -6.46 1.59
N ASN A 94 10.47 -7.75 1.32
CA ASN A 94 9.24 -8.39 0.89
C ASN A 94 8.62 -9.27 1.99
N ALA A 95 7.32 -9.44 1.91
CA ALA A 95 6.53 -10.39 2.67
C ALA A 95 5.76 -11.31 1.71
N THR A 96 5.28 -12.43 2.23
CA THR A 96 4.36 -13.31 1.53
C THR A 96 3.00 -13.26 2.23
N ILE A 97 1.94 -13.04 1.46
CA ILE A 97 0.57 -13.17 1.95
C ILE A 97 -0.06 -14.37 1.27
N TYR A 98 -0.78 -15.18 2.03
CA TYR A 98 -1.54 -16.31 1.51
C TYR A 98 -2.85 -16.45 2.28
N GLY A 99 -3.78 -17.22 1.73
CA GLY A 99 -5.05 -17.49 2.39
C GLY A 99 -6.11 -17.90 1.38
N PHE A 100 -7.36 -17.70 1.77
CA PHE A 100 -8.52 -17.98 0.94
C PHE A 100 -9.44 -16.77 0.80
N VAL A 101 -10.14 -16.72 -0.33
CA VAL A 101 -11.25 -15.80 -0.56
C VAL A 101 -12.54 -16.61 -0.53
N TYR A 102 -13.42 -16.30 0.42
CA TYR A 102 -14.69 -16.99 0.64
C TYR A 102 -15.89 -16.10 0.33
N GLU A 103 -17.01 -16.73 -0.02
CA GLU A 103 -18.31 -16.09 -0.01
C GLU A 103 -18.76 -15.85 1.44
N ALA A 104 -18.97 -14.59 1.80
CA ALA A 104 -19.55 -14.19 3.07
C ALA A 104 -21.08 -14.41 3.01
N SER A 105 -21.49 -15.66 3.19
CA SER A 105 -22.87 -15.95 3.56
C SER A 105 -22.98 -15.91 5.09
N ASP A 106 -24.14 -15.47 5.61
CA ASP A 106 -24.41 -15.38 7.06
C ASP A 106 -24.28 -16.72 7.82
N ILE A 107 -24.05 -17.84 7.14
CA ILE A 107 -24.12 -19.20 7.71
C ILE A 107 -22.92 -20.08 7.31
N CYS A 108 -21.76 -19.51 7.01
CA CYS A 108 -20.65 -20.33 6.54
C CYS A 108 -19.37 -20.24 7.40
N PRO A 109 -19.04 -21.31 8.16
CA PRO A 109 -17.80 -21.41 8.91
C PRO A 109 -16.56 -21.51 7.99
N PRO A 110 -15.38 -21.04 8.45
CA PRO A 110 -14.11 -21.21 7.73
C PRO A 110 -13.88 -22.69 7.37
N GLY A 111 -13.50 -22.96 6.11
CA GLY A 111 -13.23 -24.31 5.60
C GLY A 111 -14.44 -25.12 5.14
N ILE A 112 -15.66 -24.57 5.19
CA ILE A 112 -16.87 -25.20 4.63
C ILE A 112 -17.36 -24.47 3.37
N CYS A 113 -17.06 -23.18 3.24
CA CYS A 113 -17.51 -22.36 2.12
C CYS A 113 -16.81 -22.74 0.83
N GLY A 114 -17.54 -22.63 -0.28
CA GLY A 114 -16.90 -22.62 -1.59
C GLY A 114 -15.96 -21.44 -1.66
N GLY A 115 -14.68 -21.69 -1.92
CA GLY A 115 -13.76 -20.62 -2.25
C GLY A 115 -14.19 -19.93 -3.53
N ILE A 116 -13.96 -18.62 -3.58
CA ILE A 116 -14.27 -17.80 -4.74
C ILE A 116 -13.10 -17.93 -5.72
N ASP A 117 -13.28 -18.73 -6.77
CA ASP A 117 -12.36 -18.80 -7.92
C ASP A 117 -12.20 -17.43 -8.59
N ARG A 118 -11.05 -17.13 -9.20
CA ARG A 118 -10.81 -15.92 -10.01
C ARG A 118 -11.19 -14.59 -9.34
N ALA A 119 -11.06 -14.48 -8.02
CA ALA A 119 -11.08 -13.20 -7.31
C ALA A 119 -9.73 -12.52 -7.45
N LYS A 120 -9.72 -11.21 -7.64
CA LYS A 120 -8.51 -10.40 -7.68
C LYS A 120 -8.15 -9.99 -6.26
N VAL A 121 -6.96 -10.37 -5.80
CA VAL A 121 -6.36 -9.90 -4.55
C VAL A 121 -5.32 -8.84 -4.87
N THR A 122 -5.33 -7.72 -4.17
CA THR A 122 -4.43 -6.59 -4.42
C THR A 122 -3.89 -6.04 -3.11
N VAL A 123 -2.61 -5.70 -3.09
CA VAL A 123 -1.93 -5.01 -2.00
C VAL A 123 -1.40 -3.69 -2.51
N VAL A 124 -1.85 -2.60 -1.88
CA VAL A 124 -1.46 -1.24 -2.21
C VAL A 124 -0.68 -0.65 -1.03
N PRO A 125 0.61 -0.35 -1.19
CA PRO A 125 1.39 0.38 -0.18
C PRO A 125 0.83 1.78 0.07
N GLN A 126 0.97 2.28 1.29
CA GLN A 126 0.68 3.70 1.55
C GLN A 126 1.63 4.65 0.82
N ASN A 127 2.86 4.20 0.54
CA ASN A 127 3.83 4.99 -0.22
C ASN A 127 3.61 4.77 -1.74
N PRO A 128 3.17 5.78 -2.51
CA PRO A 128 2.83 5.63 -3.92
C PRO A 128 4.05 5.38 -4.83
N THR A 129 5.28 5.54 -4.33
CA THR A 129 6.49 5.20 -5.10
C THR A 129 6.78 3.69 -5.10
N VAL A 130 6.14 2.94 -4.19
CA VAL A 130 6.30 1.48 -4.10
C VAL A 130 5.21 0.83 -4.95
N PRO A 131 5.56 -0.09 -5.86
CA PRO A 131 4.57 -0.74 -6.71
C PRO A 131 3.59 -1.59 -5.90
N SER A 132 2.33 -1.60 -6.32
CA SER A 132 1.33 -2.53 -5.81
C SER A 132 1.59 -3.96 -6.29
N ALA A 133 1.18 -4.94 -5.49
CA ALA A 133 1.21 -6.35 -5.85
C ALA A 133 -0.21 -6.88 -6.05
N GLU A 134 -0.42 -7.81 -6.99
CA GLU A 134 -1.72 -8.43 -7.23
C GLU A 134 -1.61 -9.89 -7.65
N THR A 135 -2.64 -10.67 -7.35
CA THR A 135 -2.78 -12.07 -7.76
C THR A 135 -4.26 -12.41 -8.00
N ILE A 136 -4.51 -13.57 -8.60
CA ILE A 136 -5.84 -14.10 -8.87
C ILE A 136 -5.99 -15.42 -8.10
N THR A 137 -7.12 -15.62 -7.42
CA THR A 137 -7.37 -16.86 -6.69
C THR A 137 -7.53 -18.06 -7.63
N GLU A 138 -7.10 -19.22 -7.13
CA GLU A 138 -7.28 -20.53 -7.76
C GLU A 138 -8.74 -21.02 -7.63
N PRO A 139 -9.14 -22.11 -8.32
CA PRO A 139 -10.51 -22.63 -8.30
C PRO A 139 -11.08 -23.00 -6.93
N ASP A 140 -10.23 -23.25 -5.95
CA ASP A 140 -10.61 -23.52 -4.55
C ASP A 140 -10.64 -22.25 -3.68
N GLY A 141 -10.46 -21.07 -4.29
CA GLY A 141 -10.40 -19.76 -3.64
C GLY A 141 -9.07 -19.45 -2.97
N SER A 142 -8.07 -20.34 -3.04
CA SER A 142 -6.76 -20.08 -2.45
C SER A 142 -5.98 -19.04 -3.25
N TYR A 143 -5.09 -18.30 -2.58
CA TYR A 143 -4.14 -17.41 -3.23
C TYR A 143 -2.83 -17.38 -2.47
N ILE A 144 -1.77 -17.08 -3.20
CA ILE A 144 -0.44 -16.75 -2.67
C ILE A 144 0.04 -15.51 -3.42
N LEU A 145 0.52 -14.52 -2.67
CA LEU A 145 1.11 -13.30 -3.19
C LEU A 145 2.48 -13.13 -2.54
N GLU A 146 3.52 -13.38 -3.32
CA GLU A 146 4.93 -13.23 -2.92
C GLU A 146 5.45 -11.85 -3.32
N GLY A 147 6.55 -11.42 -2.71
CA GLY A 147 7.18 -10.15 -3.10
C GLY A 147 6.38 -8.92 -2.65
N VAL A 148 5.50 -9.06 -1.65
CA VAL A 148 4.64 -7.96 -1.21
C VAL A 148 5.47 -6.94 -0.44
N PRO A 149 5.40 -5.65 -0.78
CA PRO A 149 6.08 -4.61 -0.03
C PRO A 149 5.64 -4.57 1.43
N THR A 150 6.62 -4.35 2.31
CA THR A 150 6.43 -4.33 3.76
C THR A 150 6.03 -2.94 4.27
N GLY A 151 5.49 -2.89 5.48
CA GLY A 151 4.97 -1.68 6.12
C GLY A 151 3.45 -1.58 6.11
N TRP A 152 2.93 -0.37 6.24
CA TRP A 152 1.49 -0.10 6.18
C TRP A 152 0.97 -0.26 4.76
N VAL A 153 0.03 -1.19 4.60
CA VAL A 153 -0.57 -1.54 3.30
C VAL A 153 -2.09 -1.62 3.43
N ALA A 154 -2.77 -1.29 2.34
CA ALA A 154 -4.17 -1.65 2.13
C ALA A 154 -4.23 -2.95 1.32
N ILE A 155 -4.86 -3.99 1.87
CA ILE A 155 -5.06 -5.27 1.22
C ILE A 155 -6.55 -5.38 0.86
N SER A 156 -6.84 -5.76 -0.37
CA SER A 156 -8.21 -5.89 -0.85
C SER A 156 -8.43 -7.14 -1.67
N ALA A 157 -9.65 -7.67 -1.64
CA ALA A 157 -10.12 -8.71 -2.54
C ALA A 157 -11.41 -8.27 -3.23
N SER A 158 -11.49 -8.48 -4.54
CA SER A 158 -12.66 -8.15 -5.36
C SER A 158 -12.96 -9.23 -6.39
N LYS A 159 -14.24 -9.37 -6.72
CA LYS A 159 -14.76 -10.36 -7.66
C LYS A 159 -16.09 -9.83 -8.18
N ILE A 160 -16.34 -9.95 -9.49
CA ILE A 160 -17.64 -9.60 -10.08
C ILE A 160 -18.74 -10.42 -9.40
N GLY A 161 -19.81 -9.74 -8.99
CA GLY A 161 -20.92 -10.31 -8.22
C GLY A 161 -20.71 -10.33 -6.71
N TYR A 162 -19.61 -9.76 -6.22
CA TYR A 162 -19.29 -9.65 -4.79
C TYR A 162 -18.88 -8.23 -4.41
N ASP A 163 -19.21 -7.82 -3.20
CA ASP A 163 -18.72 -6.55 -2.65
C ASP A 163 -17.22 -6.66 -2.36
N THR A 164 -16.49 -5.57 -2.67
CA THR A 164 -15.05 -5.52 -2.42
C THR A 164 -14.77 -5.41 -0.92
N TYR A 165 -13.92 -6.28 -0.40
CA TYR A 165 -13.42 -6.20 0.97
C TYR A 165 -12.07 -5.49 0.98
N ILE A 166 -11.89 -4.51 1.85
CA ILE A 166 -10.64 -3.75 2.03
C ILE A 166 -10.29 -3.75 3.51
N ASN A 167 -9.03 -4.04 3.83
CA ASN A 167 -8.48 -3.90 5.18
C ASN A 167 -7.09 -3.26 5.15
N GLU A 168 -6.74 -2.55 6.21
CA GLU A 168 -5.41 -1.99 6.40
C GLU A 168 -4.64 -2.83 7.44
N THR A 169 -3.37 -3.11 7.16
CA THR A 169 -2.51 -3.85 8.09
C THR A 169 -1.04 -3.43 7.94
N ILE A 170 -0.20 -3.93 8.84
CA ILE A 170 1.25 -3.80 8.77
C ILE A 170 1.83 -5.16 8.41
N LEU A 171 2.66 -5.22 7.37
CA LEU A 171 3.43 -6.40 7.00
C LEU A 171 4.90 -6.19 7.39
N THR A 172 5.55 -7.22 7.93
CA THR A 172 6.99 -7.17 8.21
C THR A 172 7.78 -7.92 7.15
N ALA A 173 9.01 -7.49 6.89
CA ALA A 173 9.95 -8.23 6.05
C ALA A 173 10.14 -9.69 6.50
N GLY A 174 10.03 -10.61 5.54
CA GLY A 174 10.13 -12.05 5.75
C GLY A 174 8.88 -12.70 6.35
N ASP A 175 7.81 -11.95 6.65
CA ASP A 175 6.59 -12.54 7.20
C ASP A 175 5.86 -13.38 6.14
N ASN A 176 5.36 -14.53 6.59
CA ASN A 176 4.37 -15.33 5.87
C ASN A 176 3.02 -15.14 6.58
N THR A 177 2.22 -14.19 6.11
CA THR A 177 0.96 -13.80 6.76
C THR A 177 -0.22 -14.52 6.11
N GLU A 178 -0.98 -15.26 6.91
CA GLU A 178 -2.28 -15.81 6.50
C GLU A 178 -3.35 -14.72 6.62
N PHE A 179 -4.09 -14.46 5.54
CA PHE A 179 -5.13 -13.45 5.48
C PHE A 179 -6.33 -13.95 4.68
N ASP A 180 -7.43 -14.28 5.35
CA ASP A 180 -8.65 -14.71 4.69
C ASP A 180 -9.57 -13.53 4.39
N PHE A 181 -10.23 -13.59 3.23
CA PHE A 181 -11.26 -12.64 2.83
C PHE A 181 -12.64 -13.28 2.83
N TYR A 182 -13.63 -12.51 3.27
CA TYR A 182 -15.03 -12.90 3.23
C TYR A 182 -15.76 -11.82 2.45
N LEU A 183 -16.09 -12.11 1.19
CA LEU A 183 -16.75 -11.17 0.31
C LEU A 183 -18.25 -11.43 0.37
N PRO A 184 -19.07 -10.49 0.87
CA PRO A 184 -20.51 -10.62 0.74
C PRO A 184 -20.86 -10.65 -0.74
N ASN A 185 -21.90 -11.41 -1.09
CA ASN A 185 -22.52 -11.24 -2.40
C ASN A 185 -22.81 -9.77 -2.58
N ALA A 186 -22.42 -9.22 -3.73
CA ALA A 186 -22.77 -7.86 -4.06
C ALA A 186 -24.29 -7.87 -4.01
N SER A 187 -24.87 -7.12 -3.07
CA SER A 187 -26.30 -6.86 -3.13
C SER A 187 -26.49 -5.84 -4.23
N CYS A 188 -26.24 -6.26 -5.47
CA CYS A 188 -26.60 -5.55 -6.66
C CYS A 188 -28.11 -5.51 -6.66
N ASP A 189 -28.63 -4.40 -6.16
CA ASP A 189 -30.02 -4.08 -6.24
C ASP A 189 -30.37 -3.84 -7.74
N GLU A 190 -31.65 -3.93 -8.09
CA GLU A 190 -32.14 -3.65 -9.45
C GLU A 190 -31.73 -2.26 -9.94
N ASN A 191 -31.37 -1.37 -9.01
CA ASN A 191 -30.92 -0.02 -9.28
C ASN A 191 -29.40 0.13 -9.48
N CYS A 192 -28.63 -0.96 -9.59
CA CYS A 192 -27.15 -0.96 -9.74
C CYS A 192 -26.34 -0.45 -8.54
N ALA A 193 -26.95 -0.32 -7.36
CA ALA A 193 -26.27 0.00 -6.12
C ALA A 193 -25.83 -1.26 -5.36
N ASP A 194 -24.72 -1.16 -4.64
CA ASP A 194 -24.21 -2.15 -3.70
C ASP A 194 -24.95 -2.09 -2.35
N TYR A 195 -24.51 -2.92 -1.38
CA TYR A 195 -25.09 -2.97 -0.03
C TYR A 195 -25.04 -1.63 0.72
N PHE A 196 -24.09 -0.77 0.37
CA PHE A 196 -23.92 0.55 0.95
C PHE A 196 -24.71 1.64 0.21
N GLY A 197 -25.52 1.27 -0.79
CA GLY A 197 -26.27 2.19 -1.62
C GLY A 197 -25.38 3.00 -2.56
N ARG A 198 -24.22 2.46 -2.96
CA ARG A 198 -23.29 3.09 -3.90
C ARG A 198 -23.29 2.36 -5.23
N CYS A 199 -23.24 3.08 -6.34
CA CYS A 199 -23.22 2.44 -7.65
C CYS A 199 -21.94 1.64 -7.82
N ASN A 200 -22.11 0.38 -8.22
CA ASN A 200 -20.99 -0.48 -8.54
C ASN A 200 -21.13 -0.96 -9.99
N MET A 201 -20.14 -0.64 -10.83
CA MET A 201 -20.14 -1.07 -12.22
C MET A 201 -20.06 -2.59 -12.37
N ASP A 202 -19.56 -3.29 -11.34
CA ASP A 202 -19.56 -4.75 -11.28
C ASP A 202 -20.98 -5.35 -11.13
N CYS A 203 -21.99 -4.51 -10.88
CA CYS A 203 -23.40 -4.91 -10.87
C CYS A 203 -24.05 -5.01 -12.25
N GLU A 204 -23.38 -4.57 -13.31
CA GLU A 204 -23.91 -4.63 -14.68
C GLU A 204 -24.34 -6.06 -15.04
N GLY A 205 -25.62 -6.23 -15.41
CA GLY A 205 -26.22 -7.51 -15.78
C GLY A 205 -26.61 -8.42 -14.60
N ILE A 206 -26.45 -7.96 -13.36
CA ILE A 206 -26.82 -8.70 -12.15
C ILE A 206 -28.17 -8.20 -11.63
N ASN A 207 -29.10 -9.10 -11.32
CA ASN A 207 -30.43 -8.77 -10.78
C ASN A 207 -31.24 -7.72 -11.59
N GLY A 208 -30.98 -7.62 -12.89
CA GLY A 208 -31.64 -6.64 -13.76
C GLY A 208 -31.07 -5.22 -13.69
N CYS A 209 -29.95 -5.02 -12.99
CA CYS A 209 -29.16 -3.80 -13.11
C CYS A 209 -28.61 -3.70 -14.54
N GLU A 210 -28.92 -2.58 -15.20
CA GLU A 210 -28.33 -2.16 -16.45
C GLU A 210 -28.00 -0.67 -16.36
N PHE A 211 -26.72 -0.32 -16.39
CA PHE A 211 -26.30 1.06 -16.60
C PHE A 211 -26.71 1.46 -18.02
N ASN A 212 -27.37 2.62 -18.14
CA ASN A 212 -27.76 3.16 -19.44
C ASN A 212 -26.53 3.64 -20.25
N THR A 213 -25.75 2.70 -20.78
CA THR A 213 -24.50 2.91 -21.50
C THR A 213 -24.67 2.86 -23.03
N ASP A 214 -25.91 2.70 -23.52
CA ASP A 214 -26.21 2.62 -24.95
C ASP A 214 -25.66 3.85 -25.70
N PRO A 215 -24.79 3.67 -26.70
CA PRO A 215 -24.28 4.77 -27.52
C PRO A 215 -25.36 5.57 -28.26
N ALA A 216 -26.53 4.97 -28.51
CA ALA A 216 -27.62 5.59 -29.26
C ALA A 216 -28.66 6.28 -28.35
N THR A 217 -28.86 5.79 -27.14
CA THR A 217 -29.96 6.23 -26.25
C THR A 217 -29.55 6.55 -24.82
N GLY A 218 -28.31 6.25 -24.45
CA GLY A 218 -27.78 6.38 -23.10
C GLY A 218 -26.59 7.32 -23.00
N PHE A 219 -25.82 7.10 -21.94
CA PHE A 219 -24.67 7.89 -21.54
C PHE A 219 -23.43 6.99 -21.50
N PRO A 220 -22.70 6.83 -22.62
CA PRO A 220 -21.48 6.04 -22.64
C PRO A 220 -20.49 6.47 -21.56
N GLY A 221 -20.01 5.52 -20.75
CA GLY A 221 -19.08 5.77 -19.65
C GLY A 221 -19.72 6.25 -18.35
N ILE A 222 -21.06 6.25 -18.23
CA ILE A 222 -21.75 6.64 -16.99
C ILE A 222 -21.44 5.69 -15.83
N ASP A 223 -21.24 4.41 -16.11
CA ASP A 223 -20.78 3.38 -15.19
C ASP A 223 -19.46 3.79 -14.51
N ILE A 224 -18.50 4.31 -15.28
CA ILE A 224 -17.20 4.80 -14.79
C ILE A 224 -17.38 6.07 -13.95
N LEU A 225 -18.18 7.02 -14.44
CA LEU A 225 -18.42 8.29 -13.74
C LEU A 225 -19.15 8.10 -12.40
N CYS A 226 -20.01 7.09 -12.32
CA CYS A 226 -20.84 6.81 -11.15
C CYS A 226 -20.26 5.76 -10.20
N HIS A 227 -19.13 5.12 -10.52
CA HIS A 227 -18.50 4.14 -9.63
C HIS A 227 -18.25 4.74 -8.22
N GLN A 228 -18.75 4.05 -7.18
CA GLN A 228 -18.74 4.42 -5.76
C GLN A 228 -19.53 5.69 -5.36
N ARG A 229 -20.26 6.32 -6.29
CA ARG A 229 -21.21 7.40 -6.01
C ARG A 229 -22.46 6.86 -5.37
N ARG A 230 -23.20 7.67 -4.62
CA ARG A 230 -24.45 7.20 -4.00
C ARG A 230 -25.55 7.09 -5.05
N PHE A 231 -26.46 6.13 -4.87
CA PHE A 231 -27.68 6.04 -5.66
C PHE A 231 -28.45 7.37 -5.64
N GLY A 232 -28.84 7.85 -6.82
CA GLY A 232 -29.52 9.14 -7.02
C GLY A 232 -28.61 10.37 -6.93
N GLU A 233 -27.30 10.20 -6.72
CA GLU A 233 -26.35 11.31 -6.82
C GLU A 233 -26.25 11.79 -8.28
N SER A 234 -26.39 13.10 -8.49
CA SER A 234 -26.32 13.68 -9.82
C SER A 234 -24.88 14.03 -10.21
N VAL A 235 -24.46 13.64 -11.42
CA VAL A 235 -23.17 14.02 -12.00
C VAL A 235 -23.37 14.82 -13.29
N ILE A 236 -22.48 15.78 -13.54
CA ILE A 236 -22.44 16.49 -14.83
C ILE A 236 -21.77 15.56 -15.83
N TYR A 237 -22.53 15.13 -16.83
CA TYR A 237 -22.04 14.26 -17.90
C TYR A 237 -21.41 15.09 -19.02
N GLU A 238 -22.12 16.12 -19.46
CA GLU A 238 -21.69 17.01 -20.54
C GLU A 238 -22.15 18.44 -20.22
N GLN A 239 -21.32 19.41 -20.59
CA GLN A 239 -21.66 20.83 -20.49
C GLN A 239 -21.28 21.54 -21.79
N THR A 240 -22.25 22.19 -22.40
CA THR A 240 -22.11 23.09 -23.55
C THR A 240 -22.38 24.54 -23.12
N ASP A 241 -22.22 25.49 -24.04
CA ASP A 241 -22.54 26.90 -23.79
C ASP A 241 -24.02 27.13 -23.46
N THR A 242 -24.90 26.24 -23.91
CA THR A 242 -26.36 26.38 -23.78
C THR A 242 -27.00 25.38 -22.84
N ASP A 243 -26.36 24.22 -22.62
CA ASP A 243 -27.00 23.10 -21.93
C ASP A 243 -26.00 22.40 -20.99
N THR A 244 -26.50 21.96 -19.84
CA THR A 244 -25.78 21.07 -18.93
C THR A 244 -26.60 19.79 -18.82
N THR A 245 -26.00 18.68 -19.23
CA THR A 245 -26.59 17.35 -19.10
C THR A 245 -26.18 16.77 -17.75
N VAL A 246 -27.18 16.55 -16.91
CA VAL A 246 -27.00 15.98 -15.57
C VAL A 246 -27.62 14.59 -15.56
N VAL A 247 -26.88 13.61 -15.07
CA VAL A 247 -27.32 12.21 -15.01
C VAL A 247 -27.36 11.75 -13.56
N GLU A 248 -28.43 11.08 -13.17
CA GLU A 248 -28.54 10.41 -11.87
C GLU A 248 -27.77 9.09 -11.90
N CYS A 249 -26.88 8.93 -10.93
CA CYS A 249 -26.03 7.76 -10.84
C CYS A 249 -26.80 6.47 -10.53
N CYS A 250 -26.22 5.38 -11.03
CA CYS A 250 -26.72 4.00 -11.04
C CYS A 250 -27.82 3.75 -12.09
N ARG A 251 -28.98 4.44 -12.02
CA ARG A 251 -30.09 4.20 -12.97
C ARG A 251 -29.88 4.83 -14.34
N GLY A 252 -29.03 5.86 -14.42
CA GLY A 252 -28.69 6.52 -15.68
C GLY A 252 -29.84 7.37 -16.25
N ASP A 253 -30.80 7.79 -15.42
CA ASP A 253 -31.83 8.74 -15.82
C ASP A 253 -31.18 10.12 -15.97
N GLY A 254 -31.13 10.62 -17.20
CA GLY A 254 -30.54 11.92 -17.53
C GLY A 254 -31.59 12.98 -17.76
N SER A 255 -31.30 14.21 -17.36
CA SER A 255 -32.03 15.39 -17.79
C SER A 255 -31.07 16.46 -18.28
N SER A 256 -31.41 17.07 -19.42
CA SER A 256 -30.73 18.27 -19.89
C SER A 256 -31.40 19.48 -19.27
N VAL A 257 -30.61 20.30 -18.61
CA VAL A 257 -31.04 21.58 -18.05
C VAL A 257 -30.39 22.68 -18.87
N GLU A 258 -31.18 23.66 -19.32
CA GLU A 258 -30.64 24.83 -20.02
C GLU A 258 -29.61 25.50 -19.10
N SER A 259 -28.35 25.52 -19.53
CA SER A 259 -27.29 26.24 -18.85
C SER A 259 -27.72 27.70 -18.80
N ARG A 260 -27.70 28.30 -17.61
CA ARG A 260 -27.82 29.75 -17.54
C ARG A 260 -26.75 30.33 -18.46
N PRO A 261 -27.12 31.18 -19.44
CA PRO A 261 -26.14 31.71 -20.37
C PRO A 261 -24.99 32.28 -19.56
N PRO A 262 -23.73 31.95 -19.90
CA PRO A 262 -22.58 32.47 -19.18
C PRO A 262 -22.77 33.97 -19.08
N ALA A 263 -22.69 34.50 -17.85
CA ALA A 263 -22.97 35.90 -17.60
C ALA A 263 -22.08 36.72 -18.52
N GLN A 264 -22.65 37.26 -19.60
CA GLN A 264 -21.91 38.06 -20.57
C GLN A 264 -21.48 39.31 -19.82
N PRO A 265 -20.19 39.49 -19.51
CA PRO A 265 -19.76 40.69 -18.82
C PRO A 265 -20.04 41.88 -19.73
N ARG A 266 -21.11 42.63 -19.44
CA ARG A 266 -21.44 43.87 -20.16
C ARG A 266 -20.67 45.01 -19.51
N GLY A 267 -19.58 45.40 -20.13
CA GLY A 267 -18.79 46.59 -19.81
C GLY A 267 -17.28 46.32 -19.86
N GLU A 268 -16.50 47.31 -20.29
CA GLU A 268 -15.09 47.37 -19.90
C GLU A 268 -15.06 47.52 -18.37
N MET A 269 -14.64 46.48 -17.65
CA MET A 269 -14.62 46.47 -16.19
C MET A 269 -13.15 46.64 -15.72
N PRO A 270 -12.62 47.87 -15.64
CA PRO A 270 -11.20 48.12 -15.38
C PRO A 270 -10.71 47.70 -13.98
N ASN A 271 -11.58 47.23 -13.09
CA ASN A 271 -11.27 46.93 -11.69
C ASN A 271 -11.70 45.52 -11.25
N LEU A 272 -11.78 44.54 -12.15
CA LEU A 272 -12.04 43.16 -11.74
C LEU A 272 -10.83 42.64 -10.95
N LEU A 273 -10.98 42.45 -9.64
CA LEU A 273 -9.98 41.77 -8.83
C LEU A 273 -10.30 40.27 -8.84
N GLN A 274 -9.61 39.54 -9.70
CA GLN A 274 -9.60 38.08 -9.68
C GLN A 274 -8.50 37.65 -8.72
N THR A 275 -8.87 36.86 -7.70
CA THR A 275 -7.89 36.18 -6.86
C THR A 275 -8.06 34.67 -7.02
N GLU A 276 -6.93 33.99 -7.19
CA GLU A 276 -6.85 32.55 -7.30
C GLU A 276 -6.18 32.05 -6.04
N ILE A 277 -6.89 31.22 -5.29
CA ILE A 277 -6.42 30.66 -4.03
C ILE A 277 -6.30 29.15 -4.24
N PRO A 278 -5.10 28.56 -4.13
CA PRO A 278 -4.98 27.11 -4.13
C PRO A 278 -5.68 26.55 -2.88
N VAL A 279 -6.56 25.59 -3.06
CA VAL A 279 -7.33 24.93 -2.01
C VAL A 279 -7.27 23.42 -2.17
N ILE A 280 -7.65 22.68 -1.13
CA ILE A 280 -7.87 21.24 -1.20
C ILE A 280 -9.36 20.98 -1.10
N TYR A 281 -9.94 20.37 -2.14
CA TYR A 281 -11.36 19.99 -2.18
C TYR A 281 -11.46 18.49 -2.39
N ASN A 282 -12.13 17.78 -1.48
CA ASN A 282 -12.22 16.32 -1.45
C ASN A 282 -10.86 15.61 -1.58
N GLY A 283 -9.84 16.11 -0.87
CA GLY A 283 -8.51 15.50 -0.83
C GLY A 283 -7.65 15.73 -2.08
N ARG A 284 -8.12 16.51 -3.07
CA ARG A 284 -7.35 16.85 -4.27
C ARG A 284 -7.03 18.34 -4.32
N ALA A 285 -5.86 18.68 -4.85
CA ALA A 285 -5.48 20.07 -5.09
C ALA A 285 -6.39 20.69 -6.15
N ALA A 286 -6.95 21.87 -5.85
CA ALA A 286 -7.81 22.63 -6.73
C ALA A 286 -7.47 24.14 -6.60
N VAL A 287 -8.00 24.96 -7.51
CA VAL A 287 -7.86 26.42 -7.46
C VAL A 287 -9.24 27.03 -7.29
N LEU A 288 -9.44 27.73 -6.17
CA LEU A 288 -10.63 28.51 -5.92
C LEU A 288 -10.45 29.89 -6.56
N VAL A 289 -11.25 30.18 -7.58
CA VAL A 289 -11.27 31.50 -8.22
C VAL A 289 -12.35 32.33 -7.55
N ILE A 290 -11.94 33.39 -6.87
CA ILE A 290 -12.86 34.38 -6.29
C ILE A 290 -12.73 35.66 -7.11
N ALA A 291 -13.79 35.98 -7.84
CA ALA A 291 -13.93 37.26 -8.52
C ALA A 291 -14.83 38.15 -7.66
N VAL A 292 -14.28 39.24 -7.14
CA VAL A 292 -15.03 40.22 -6.33
C VAL A 292 -15.15 41.53 -7.10
N TRP A 293 -16.34 42.13 -6.99
CA TRP A 293 -16.66 43.47 -7.46
C TRP A 293 -16.51 44.49 -6.32
#